data_AF-A0A428Z0K2-F1
#
_entry.id   AF-A0A428Z0K2-F1
#
_cell.length_a   1.000
_cell.length_b   1.000
_cell.length_c   1.000
_cell.angle_alpha   90.00
_cell.angle_beta   90.00
_cell.angle_gamma   90.00
#
_symmetry.space_group_name_H-M   'P 1'
#
loop_
_entity.id
_entity.type
_entity.pdbx_description
1 polymer ?
#
loop_
_entity_poly.entity_id
_entity_poly.type
_entity_poly.pdbx_seq_one_letter_code
_entity_poly.pdbx_strand_id
1 'polypeptide(L)'
;MLLGVRHHGPGSARAVRAALDAARPLTVLIEGPPEADVLIPLAADEAMRPPVALLAHAVDEPGRSAFWPLAEFSPEWVAIRWAVEHQVPARFIDLPATHTLAWGKEDETAVDAGQGGEPAADTDEPADDAEGSQAGETDPRAAVRVDPLAVLADV
;
A
#
# COMPACT_ATOMS: atom_id res chain seq x y z
N MET A 1 3.41 -12.79 -11.73
CA MET A 1 4.49 -12.65 -10.71
C MET A 1 4.04 -11.63 -9.69
N LEU A 2 4.20 -11.90 -8.39
CA LEU A 2 3.90 -10.98 -7.30
C LEU A 2 5.16 -10.72 -6.49
N LEU A 3 5.43 -9.45 -6.15
CA LEU A 3 6.60 -9.04 -5.37
C LEU A 3 6.12 -8.42 -4.05
N GLY A 4 6.17 -9.20 -2.97
CA GLY A 4 5.93 -8.66 -1.63
C GLY A 4 7.10 -7.78 -1.20
N VAL A 5 6.88 -6.47 -1.15
CA VAL A 5 7.92 -5.49 -0.83
C VAL A 5 7.61 -4.76 0.47
N ARG A 6 8.66 -4.42 1.22
CA ARG A 6 8.52 -3.45 2.30
C ARG A 6 8.67 -2.06 1.69
N HIS A 7 7.72 -1.17 1.98
CA HIS A 7 7.57 0.12 1.30
C HIS A 7 8.82 1.02 1.27
N HIS A 8 9.79 0.84 2.17
CA HIS A 8 10.92 1.78 2.30
C HIS A 8 12.29 1.12 2.49
N GLY A 9 12.58 0.05 1.74
CA GLY A 9 13.89 -0.60 1.77
C GLY A 9 14.71 -0.39 0.48
N PRO A 10 15.94 0.16 0.55
CA PRO A 10 16.85 0.20 -0.60
C PRO A 10 17.12 -1.19 -1.22
N GLY A 11 17.03 -2.25 -0.41
CA GLY A 11 17.09 -3.63 -0.89
C GLY A 11 15.87 -4.04 -1.73
N SER A 12 14.67 -3.67 -1.31
CA SER A 12 13.43 -3.94 -2.04
C SER A 12 13.39 -3.22 -3.38
N ALA A 13 13.79 -1.95 -3.42
CA ALA A 13 13.90 -1.18 -4.67
C ALA A 13 14.83 -1.85 -5.69
N ARG A 14 16.04 -2.27 -5.25
CA ARG A 14 16.98 -3.00 -6.13
C ARG A 14 16.43 -4.36 -6.58
N ALA A 15 15.77 -5.09 -5.69
CA ALA A 15 15.19 -6.38 -6.01
C ALA A 15 14.04 -6.26 -7.03
N VAL A 16 13.18 -5.24 -6.90
CA VAL A 16 12.13 -4.96 -7.88
C VAL A 16 12.71 -4.62 -9.25
N ARG A 17 13.72 -3.75 -9.30
CA ARG A 17 14.41 -3.43 -10.57
C ARG A 17 14.94 -4.70 -11.25
N ALA A 18 15.67 -5.52 -10.50
CA ALA A 18 16.24 -6.77 -11.01
C ALA A 18 15.17 -7.77 -11.48
N ALA A 19 14.06 -7.88 -10.74
CA ALA A 19 12.94 -8.75 -11.11
C ALA A 19 12.25 -8.27 -12.40
N LEU A 20 12.03 -6.97 -12.57
CA LEU A 20 11.45 -6.39 -13.79
C LEU A 20 12.38 -6.57 -15.00
N ASP A 21 13.68 -6.33 -14.83
CA ASP A 21 14.68 -6.52 -15.89
C ASP A 21 14.76 -7.98 -16.34
N ALA A 22 14.63 -8.94 -15.42
CA ALA A 22 14.64 -10.38 -15.73
C ALA A 22 13.33 -10.86 -16.35
N ALA A 23 12.19 -10.44 -15.80
CA ALA A 23 10.87 -10.93 -16.21
C ALA A 23 10.34 -10.27 -17.48
N ARG A 24 10.71 -9.00 -17.74
CA ARG A 24 10.24 -8.18 -18.87
C ARG A 24 8.71 -8.27 -19.07
N PRO A 25 7.91 -7.92 -18.04
CA PRO A 25 6.47 -8.09 -18.10
C PRO A 25 5.83 -7.20 -19.18
N LEU A 26 4.66 -7.62 -19.67
CA LEU A 26 3.85 -6.83 -20.61
C LEU A 26 3.11 -5.66 -19.93
N THR A 27 2.96 -5.69 -18.61
CA THR A 27 2.31 -4.64 -17.81
C THR A 27 2.84 -4.70 -16.38
N VAL A 28 2.96 -3.55 -15.73
CA VAL A 28 3.37 -3.42 -14.33
C VAL A 28 2.19 -2.91 -13.50
N LEU A 29 1.83 -3.63 -12.44
CA LEU A 29 0.78 -3.21 -11.50
C LEU A 29 1.45 -2.75 -10.20
N ILE A 30 1.04 -1.59 -9.70
CA ILE A 30 1.73 -0.87 -8.63
C ILE A 30 0.71 -0.48 -7.56
N GLU A 31 1.09 -0.55 -6.29
CA GLU A 31 0.25 -0.02 -5.21
C GLU A 31 0.12 1.50 -5.33
N GLY A 32 -1.10 1.99 -5.12
CA GLY A 32 -1.53 3.38 -5.27
C GLY A 32 -2.94 3.48 -5.84
N PRO A 33 -3.54 4.68 -5.80
CA PRO A 33 -4.93 4.89 -6.23
C PRO A 33 -5.04 4.93 -7.76
N PRO A 34 -6.06 4.31 -8.37
CA PRO A 34 -6.23 4.25 -9.83
C PRO A 34 -6.41 5.64 -10.47
N GLU A 35 -6.88 6.64 -9.73
CA GLU A 35 -6.96 8.03 -10.20
C GLU A 35 -5.60 8.60 -10.61
N ALA A 36 -4.50 8.05 -10.08
CA ALA A 36 -3.15 8.50 -10.39
C ALA A 36 -2.56 7.88 -11.67
N ASP A 37 -3.24 6.96 -12.36
CA ASP A 37 -2.76 6.31 -13.59
C ASP A 37 -2.30 7.35 -14.63
N VAL A 38 -3.07 8.42 -14.78
CA VAL A 38 -2.81 9.50 -15.74
C VAL A 38 -1.55 10.30 -15.42
N LEU A 39 -1.04 10.21 -14.19
CA LEU A 39 0.14 10.93 -13.72
C LEU A 39 1.43 10.14 -13.94
N ILE A 40 1.35 8.83 -14.19
CA ILE A 40 2.52 7.95 -14.42
C ILE A 40 3.49 8.51 -15.49
N PRO A 41 3.03 9.03 -16.65
CA PRO A 41 3.94 9.56 -17.66
C PRO A 41 4.76 10.76 -17.19
N LEU A 42 4.31 11.51 -16.18
CA LEU A 42 5.06 12.65 -15.63
C LEU A 42 6.37 12.21 -14.97
N ALA A 43 6.45 10.95 -14.52
CA ALA A 43 7.68 10.40 -13.99
C ALA A 43 8.81 10.33 -15.03
N ALA A 44 8.54 10.49 -16.33
CA ALA A 44 9.56 10.58 -17.39
C ALA A 44 10.39 11.87 -17.32
N ASP A 45 9.81 12.95 -16.79
CA ASP A 45 10.44 14.27 -16.73
C ASP A 45 11.66 14.25 -15.80
N GLU A 46 12.81 14.75 -16.29
CA GLU A 46 14.06 14.79 -15.53
C GLU A 46 13.99 15.70 -14.29
N ALA A 47 13.04 16.64 -14.26
CA ALA A 47 12.76 17.49 -13.10
C ALA A 47 11.90 16.78 -12.05
N MET A 48 11.20 15.69 -12.40
CA MET A 48 10.39 14.89 -11.47
C MET A 48 11.30 13.98 -10.62
N ARG A 49 11.99 14.57 -9.64
CA ARG A 49 12.96 13.88 -8.78
C ARG A 49 12.39 13.66 -7.37
N PRO A 50 12.43 12.43 -6.83
CA PRO A 50 12.04 12.17 -5.45
C PRO A 50 12.84 13.00 -4.42
N PRO A 51 12.27 13.30 -3.23
CA PRO A 51 10.97 12.84 -2.76
C PRO A 51 9.81 13.58 -3.44
N VAL A 52 8.84 12.80 -3.92
CA VAL A 52 7.59 13.29 -4.53
C VAL A 52 6.43 12.52 -3.92
N ALA A 53 5.20 13.01 -4.07
CA ALA A 53 4.04 12.29 -3.56
C ALA A 53 2.87 12.44 -4.53
N LEU A 54 2.04 11.41 -4.60
CA LEU A 54 0.68 11.58 -5.09
C LEU A 54 -0.13 12.22 -3.97
N LEU A 55 -0.90 13.24 -4.30
CA LEU A 55 -1.81 13.94 -3.40
C LEU A 55 -3.22 13.82 -3.94
N ALA A 56 -4.12 13.25 -3.13
CA ALA A 56 -5.55 13.33 -3.35
C ALA A 56 -6.18 14.12 -2.20
N HIS A 57 -7.16 14.97 -2.52
CA HIS A 57 -7.91 15.71 -1.50
C HIS A 57 -9.39 15.73 -1.85
N ALA A 58 -10.24 15.88 -0.83
CA ALA A 58 -11.65 16.17 -1.07
C ALA A 58 -11.81 17.58 -1.65
N VAL A 59 -12.61 17.74 -2.69
CA VAL A 59 -12.79 19.03 -3.38
C VAL A 59 -13.36 20.09 -2.45
N ASP A 60 -14.38 19.73 -1.67
CA ASP A 60 -15.07 20.66 -0.77
C ASP A 60 -14.36 20.84 0.57
N GLU A 61 -13.44 19.94 0.91
CA GLU A 61 -12.71 19.91 2.18
C GLU A 61 -11.21 19.63 1.91
N PRO A 62 -10.42 20.59 1.38
CA PRO A 62 -9.02 20.35 1.03
C PRO A 62 -8.12 19.90 2.20
N GLY A 63 -8.52 20.22 3.45
CA GLY A 63 -7.86 19.71 4.65
C GLY A 63 -7.91 18.19 4.77
N ARG A 64 -8.90 17.55 4.13
CA ARG A 64 -8.99 16.10 4.03
C ARG A 64 -8.22 15.61 2.81
N SER A 65 -6.98 15.21 3.06
CA SER A 65 -6.01 14.79 2.05
C SER A 65 -5.39 13.44 2.37
N ALA A 66 -5.02 12.70 1.34
CA ALA A 66 -4.25 11.46 1.41
C ALA A 66 -2.97 11.60 0.57
N PHE A 67 -1.89 11.04 1.09
CA PHE A 67 -0.56 11.12 0.49
C PHE A 67 -0.01 9.72 0.24
N TRP A 68 0.52 9.50 -0.96
CA TRP A 68 1.32 8.32 -1.29
C TRP A 68 2.75 8.79 -1.59
N PRO A 69 3.65 8.79 -0.59
CA PRO A 69 5.01 9.30 -0.75
C PRO A 69 5.87 8.31 -1.56
N LEU A 70 6.64 8.87 -2.49
CA LEU A 70 7.56 8.15 -3.36
C LEU A 70 8.96 8.70 -3.16
N ALA A 71 9.87 7.81 -2.78
CA ALA A 71 11.29 8.10 -2.58
C ALA A 71 12.15 7.39 -3.64
N GLU A 72 13.40 7.81 -3.80
CA GLU A 72 14.34 7.14 -4.71
C GLU A 72 14.53 5.65 -4.35
N PHE A 73 14.40 5.31 -3.07
CA PHE A 73 14.46 3.94 -2.55
C PHE A 73 13.08 3.27 -2.41
N SER A 74 12.00 3.88 -2.91
CA SER A 74 10.68 3.24 -2.91
C SER A 74 10.57 2.25 -4.08
N PRO A 75 10.16 1.00 -3.83
CA PRO A 75 9.91 0.02 -4.89
C PRO A 75 8.92 0.51 -5.96
N GLU A 76 7.91 1.28 -5.55
CA GLU A 76 6.86 1.84 -6.39
C GLU A 76 7.44 2.87 -7.37
N TRP A 77 8.27 3.80 -6.89
CA TRP A 77 8.97 4.76 -7.77
C TRP A 77 9.86 4.05 -8.79
N VAL A 78 10.61 3.04 -8.35
CA VAL A 78 11.47 2.24 -9.24
C VAL A 78 10.65 1.51 -10.29
N ALA A 79 9.50 0.94 -9.94
CA ALA A 79 8.60 0.28 -10.86
C ALA A 79 8.01 1.25 -11.89
N ILE A 80 7.55 2.43 -11.46
CA ILE A 80 7.05 3.50 -12.33
C ILE A 80 8.14 3.91 -13.34
N ARG A 81 9.33 4.26 -12.85
CA ARG A 81 10.47 4.69 -13.69
C ARG A 81 10.88 3.61 -14.68
N TRP A 82 10.97 2.35 -14.24
CA TRP A 82 11.29 1.23 -15.11
C TRP A 82 10.26 1.06 -16.23
N ALA A 83 8.97 1.12 -15.90
CA ALA A 83 7.90 0.95 -16.88
C ALA A 83 7.91 2.06 -17.94
N VAL A 84 8.08 3.31 -17.51
CA VAL A 84 8.22 4.47 -18.40
C VAL A 84 9.46 4.35 -19.29
N GLU A 85 10.62 4.01 -18.73
CA GLU A 85 11.89 3.82 -19.46
C GLU A 85 11.79 2.73 -20.54
N HIS A 86 11.00 1.68 -20.29
CA HIS A 86 10.83 0.53 -21.19
C HIS A 86 9.56 0.57 -22.03
N GLN A 87 8.78 1.65 -21.94
CA GLN A 87 7.50 1.81 -22.63
C GLN A 87 6.51 0.65 -22.34
N VAL A 88 6.57 0.10 -21.12
CA VAL A 88 5.65 -0.92 -20.63
C VAL A 88 4.49 -0.21 -19.91
N PRO A 89 3.22 -0.55 -20.20
CA PRO A 89 2.09 0.00 -19.47
C PRO A 89 2.20 -0.25 -17.96
N ALA A 90 1.98 0.80 -17.17
CA ALA A 90 1.86 0.70 -15.72
C ALA A 90 0.48 1.18 -15.26
N ARG A 91 -0.06 0.55 -14.21
CA ARG A 91 -1.33 0.93 -13.57
C ARG A 91 -1.26 0.78 -12.07
N PHE A 92 -1.98 1.65 -11.38
CA PHE A 92 -2.25 1.59 -9.96
C PHE A 92 -3.42 0.65 -9.68
N ILE A 93 -3.34 -0.12 -8.58
CA ILE A 93 -4.28 -1.21 -8.29
C ILE A 93 -4.89 -1.19 -6.89
N ASP A 94 -4.67 -0.15 -6.09
CA ASP A 94 -5.36 -0.03 -4.80
C ASP A 94 -6.83 0.34 -4.99
N LEU A 95 -7.55 0.42 -3.88
CA LEU A 95 -8.88 1.02 -3.85
C LEU A 95 -8.82 2.50 -4.29
N PRO A 96 -9.91 3.01 -4.88
CA PRO A 96 -10.07 4.43 -5.16
C PRO A 96 -9.72 5.32 -3.96
N ALA A 97 -9.07 6.45 -4.20
CA ALA A 97 -8.66 7.39 -3.16
C ALA A 97 -9.81 7.83 -2.25
N THR A 98 -11.06 7.77 -2.74
CA THR A 98 -12.28 8.04 -1.95
C THR A 98 -12.39 7.18 -0.70
N HIS A 99 -11.91 5.94 -0.72
CA HIS A 99 -11.94 5.06 0.45
C HIS A 99 -10.96 5.54 1.53
N THR A 100 -9.74 5.88 1.14
CA THR A 100 -8.74 6.46 2.05
C THR A 100 -9.21 7.80 2.63
N LEU A 101 -9.81 8.66 1.79
CA LEU A 101 -10.34 9.95 2.21
C LEU A 101 -11.57 9.83 3.12
N ALA A 102 -12.35 8.74 3.03
CA ALA A 102 -13.50 8.53 3.88
C ALA A 102 -13.12 8.14 5.32
N TRP A 103 -12.03 7.40 5.52
CA TRP A 103 -11.58 6.99 6.86
C TRP A 103 -11.10 8.16 7.73
N GLY A 104 -10.55 9.23 7.14
CA GLY A 104 -10.21 10.44 7.91
C GLY A 104 -11.42 11.08 8.62
N LYS A 105 -12.64 10.79 8.16
CA LYS A 105 -13.89 11.26 8.77
C LYS A 105 -14.24 10.53 10.07
N GLU A 106 -13.81 9.28 10.22
CA GLU A 106 -14.07 8.46 11.41
C GLU A 106 -13.04 8.76 12.51
N ASP A 107 -11.78 8.96 12.14
CA ASP A 107 -10.72 9.33 13.08
C ASP A 107 -10.96 10.72 13.72
N GLU A 108 -11.44 11.71 12.97
CA GLU A 108 -11.85 13.02 13.52
C GLU A 108 -13.02 12.92 14.51
N THR A 109 -13.94 11.97 14.34
CA THR A 109 -15.01 11.73 15.31
C THR A 109 -14.54 11.01 16.57
N ALA A 110 -13.41 10.31 16.51
CA ALA A 110 -12.81 9.64 17.67
C ALA A 110 -11.95 10.58 18.53
N VAL A 111 -11.30 11.61 17.94
CA VAL A 111 -10.51 12.59 18.72
C VAL A 111 -11.36 13.60 19.50
N ASP A 112 -12.62 13.84 19.13
CA ASP A 112 -13.53 14.72 19.90
C ASP A 112 -14.11 14.03 21.16
N ALA A 113 -14.08 12.70 21.22
CA ALA A 113 -14.61 11.93 22.35
C ALA A 113 -13.58 11.64 23.47
N GLY A 114 -12.34 12.15 23.35
CA GLY A 114 -11.19 11.69 24.15
C GLY A 114 -10.46 12.73 25.01
N GLN A 115 -10.96 13.96 25.17
CA GLN A 115 -10.30 14.96 26.04
C GLN A 115 -10.92 14.97 27.45
N GLY A 116 -10.40 14.11 28.32
CA GLY A 116 -10.68 14.14 29.76
C GLY A 116 -10.07 12.98 30.54
N GLY A 117 -8.76 13.05 30.85
CA GLY A 117 -8.13 12.14 31.81
C GLY A 117 -6.61 12.15 31.76
N GLU A 118 -5.98 12.78 32.76
CA GLU A 118 -4.54 12.75 33.03
C GLU A 118 -4.00 11.33 33.34
N PRO A 119 -2.67 11.10 33.22
CA PRO A 119 -2.06 9.77 33.22
C PRO A 119 -1.72 9.27 34.63
N ALA A 120 -1.91 7.98 34.89
CA ALA A 120 -1.38 7.30 36.07
C ALA A 120 -0.49 6.12 35.67
N ALA A 121 0.66 6.05 36.33
CA ALA A 121 1.82 5.21 36.04
C ALA A 121 1.71 3.76 36.55
N ASP A 122 2.50 2.90 35.89
CA ASP A 122 3.17 1.64 36.30
C ASP A 122 2.50 0.64 37.26
N THR A 123 2.48 -0.64 36.85
CA THR A 123 3.17 -1.72 37.59
C THR A 123 3.33 -2.99 36.75
N ASP A 124 4.47 -3.64 36.96
CA ASP A 124 5.08 -4.82 36.31
C ASP A 124 4.49 -6.19 36.75
N GLU A 125 4.34 -7.10 35.77
CA GLU A 125 4.62 -8.58 35.74
C GLU A 125 3.98 -9.61 36.75
N PRO A 126 4.05 -10.96 36.51
CA PRO A 126 3.66 -11.78 35.33
C PRO A 126 2.98 -13.16 35.71
N ALA A 127 2.82 -14.06 34.70
CA ALA A 127 2.56 -15.53 34.74
C ALA A 127 1.09 -15.99 34.93
N ASP A 128 0.57 -17.13 34.42
CA ASP A 128 1.14 -18.35 33.84
C ASP A 128 0.05 -19.12 33.03
N ASP A 129 0.49 -20.13 32.29
CA ASP A 129 -0.16 -20.98 31.29
C ASP A 129 -1.50 -21.67 31.64
N ALA A 130 -2.32 -21.95 30.61
CA ALA A 130 -3.08 -23.21 30.47
C ALA A 130 -3.60 -23.44 29.03
N GLU A 131 -3.06 -24.47 28.38
CA GLU A 131 -3.60 -25.09 27.17
C GLU A 131 -4.95 -25.79 27.43
N GLY A 132 -5.85 -25.77 26.43
CA GLY A 132 -7.10 -26.52 26.45
C GLY A 132 -7.70 -26.68 25.04
N SER A 133 -7.30 -27.76 24.38
CA SER A 133 -7.84 -28.26 23.11
C SER A 133 -9.34 -28.61 23.19
N GLN A 134 -10.15 -28.25 22.18
CA GLN A 134 -10.81 -29.20 21.28
C GLN A 134 -11.86 -28.58 20.34
N ALA A 135 -11.98 -29.24 19.18
CA ALA A 135 -13.19 -29.41 18.34
C ALA A 135 -13.53 -28.32 17.31
N GLY A 136 -12.93 -28.49 16.12
CA GLY A 136 -13.67 -28.83 14.90
C GLY A 136 -14.93 -28.03 14.58
N GLU A 137 -14.75 -26.78 14.17
CA GLU A 137 -15.74 -26.05 13.38
C GLU A 137 -15.13 -25.82 11.99
N THR A 138 -15.70 -26.42 10.96
CA THR A 138 -15.25 -26.19 9.59
C THR A 138 -15.71 -24.79 9.18
N ASP A 139 -14.82 -23.82 9.36
CA ASP A 139 -15.06 -22.43 8.96
C ASP A 139 -15.40 -22.40 7.45
N PRO A 140 -16.59 -21.93 7.05
CA PRO A 140 -16.95 -21.79 5.64
C PRO A 140 -16.03 -20.83 4.87
N ARG A 141 -15.21 -20.01 5.55
CA ARG A 141 -14.15 -19.18 4.94
C ARG A 141 -12.90 -19.99 4.58
N ALA A 142 -12.71 -21.19 5.14
CA ALA A 142 -11.62 -22.08 4.76
C ALA A 142 -11.80 -22.64 3.34
N ALA A 143 -13.04 -22.65 2.81
CA ALA A 143 -13.38 -23.11 1.47
C ALA A 143 -12.93 -22.16 0.34
N VAL A 144 -12.42 -20.96 0.67
CA VAL A 144 -11.78 -20.06 -0.30
C VAL A 144 -10.34 -19.82 0.12
N ARG A 145 -9.56 -20.90 0.27
CA ARG A 145 -8.09 -20.83 0.20
C ARG A 145 -7.61 -21.05 -1.24
N VAL A 146 -8.24 -20.35 -2.18
CA VAL A 146 -7.66 -20.19 -3.50
C VAL A 146 -6.96 -18.84 -3.45
N ASP A 147 -5.66 -18.81 -3.73
CA ASP A 147 -4.92 -17.55 -3.86
C ASP A 147 -5.51 -16.80 -5.08
N PRO A 148 -6.30 -15.72 -4.85
CA PRO A 148 -6.99 -15.05 -5.93
C PRO A 148 -6.02 -14.35 -6.87
N LEU A 149 -4.83 -13.97 -6.39
CA LEU A 149 -3.81 -13.32 -7.20
C LEU A 149 -3.09 -14.33 -8.09
N ALA A 150 -2.85 -15.55 -7.59
CA ALA A 150 -2.30 -16.63 -8.42
C ALA A 150 -3.24 -16.98 -9.58
N VAL A 151 -4.56 -17.08 -9.33
CA VAL A 151 -5.54 -17.38 -10.38
C VAL A 151 -5.58 -16.32 -11.47
N LEU A 152 -5.43 -15.04 -11.12
CA LEU A 152 -5.38 -13.94 -12.09
C LEU A 152 -4.09 -13.92 -12.92
N ALA A 153 -3.03 -14.60 -12.48
CA ALA A 153 -1.75 -14.63 -13.20
C ALA A 153 -1.69 -15.70 -14.31
N ASP A 154 -2.66 -16.63 -14.34
CA ASP A 154 -2.70 -17.76 -15.29
C ASP A 154 -3.58 -17.51 -16.54
N VAL A 155 -4.15 -16.30 -16.70
CA VAL A 155 -5.02 -15.90 -17.84
C VAL A 155 -4.32 -15.06 -18.89
#